data_AF-R7LQC7-F1
#
_entry.id   AF-R7LQC7-F1
#
_cell.length_a   1.000
_cell.length_b   1.000
_cell.length_c   1.000
_cell.angle_alpha   90.00
_cell.angle_beta   90.00
_cell.angle_gamma   90.00
#
_symmetry.space_group_name_H-M   'P 1'
#
loop_
_entity.id
_entity.type
_entity.pdbx_description
1 polymer ?
#
loop_
_entity_poly.entity_id
_entity_poly.type
_entity_poly.pdbx_seq_one_letter_code
_entity_poly.pdbx_strand_id
1 'polypeptide(L)'
;MLQKKKSLLEKIVKKDYNNELEEVLEKKQFDENVKSTLLGILYKIEASYKDIETVKKDIQTKEEYVANIIEIIKNNCDSIEIIKMSDEQNKIPDKKTYIIDQENKKIIAYPIERKILYAISKIGKKEEIIKDEYFLINETISELINVGNSINMVEPLRDFNGYSWTTIPQEIESIDHNLIYQNLRILVGHEFLNKWIKNNEFIIDYFYLFKEKLENQYGKKNEEKMIELLSKISILLSIKFNKDKYEEISEIKEKVESELEKIKNKQEFIEKTTQKKIDISNQIKLIDETINDKNLLQEEYFKRNEQLPLEKKIFSMRILSKIMEDEKKEKLNELENLNKILNPQNFVKYKKELEEKDKYLKVLDSGDKDKLINELKIKLQKLFLNMLEINIKKAETKQEIEKIIYDFRYYSLLQYDYERKIKNVKELNTDIDKIAKKIIDKAIENKVIESLSSDNDTNYQILKNIFHVRIIRLEDSYLKITKEKDKYYLQIFDENIFEEKIEIQKPKELEIKLNKKRAIMSY
;
A
#
# COMPACT_ATOMS: atom_id res chain seq x y z
N MET A 1 -44.08 -25.74 -27.35
CA MET A 1 -43.34 -26.65 -26.43
C MET A 1 -41.91 -26.79 -26.92
N LEU A 2 -40.97 -26.18 -26.22
CA LEU A 2 -39.55 -26.57 -26.12
C LEU A 2 -38.93 -25.68 -25.02
N GLN A 3 -39.54 -25.79 -23.83
CA GLN A 3 -38.89 -25.50 -22.55
C GLN A 3 -38.13 -26.75 -22.13
N LYS A 4 -37.06 -26.55 -21.35
CA LYS A 4 -36.17 -27.54 -20.72
C LYS A 4 -34.91 -27.94 -21.50
N LYS A 5 -33.99 -26.98 -21.62
CA LYS A 5 -32.54 -27.23 -21.51
C LYS A 5 -31.84 -26.21 -20.58
N LYS A 6 -32.56 -25.70 -19.58
CA LYS A 6 -31.96 -25.07 -18.38
C LYS A 6 -31.96 -26.12 -17.25
N SER A 7 -30.95 -26.06 -16.39
CA SER A 7 -30.74 -26.83 -15.15
C SER A 7 -30.00 -28.19 -15.22
N LEU A 8 -28.76 -28.19 -15.74
CA LEU A 8 -27.74 -29.15 -15.26
C LEU A 8 -26.48 -28.45 -14.73
N LEU A 9 -26.16 -27.24 -15.24
CA LEU A 9 -25.08 -26.39 -14.72
C LEU A 9 -25.49 -25.49 -13.54
N GLU A 10 -26.78 -25.23 -13.34
CA GLU A 10 -27.30 -24.48 -12.18
C GLU A 10 -27.36 -25.33 -10.88
N LYS A 11 -26.89 -26.58 -10.92
CA LYS A 11 -26.80 -27.50 -9.78
C LYS A 11 -25.36 -27.71 -9.27
N ILE A 12 -24.46 -26.78 -9.51
CA ILE A 12 -23.25 -26.67 -8.69
C ILE A 12 -23.73 -26.17 -7.33
N VAL A 13 -23.58 -26.99 -6.30
CA VAL A 13 -23.89 -26.65 -4.91
C VAL A 13 -23.30 -25.27 -4.62
N LYS A 14 -24.16 -24.27 -4.35
CA LYS A 14 -23.72 -22.94 -3.93
C LYS A 14 -22.81 -23.16 -2.72
N LYS A 15 -21.52 -22.85 -2.85
CA LYS A 15 -20.54 -23.08 -1.78
C LYS A 15 -21.01 -22.32 -0.55
N ASP A 16 -21.29 -23.04 0.53
CA ASP A 16 -21.78 -22.43 1.76
C ASP A 16 -20.56 -22.01 2.59
N TYR A 17 -20.14 -20.76 2.37
CA TYR A 17 -18.98 -20.20 3.05
C TYR A 17 -19.19 -20.03 4.56
N ASN A 18 -20.45 -19.95 5.02
CA ASN A 18 -20.75 -19.95 6.45
C ASN A 18 -20.43 -21.32 7.04
N ASN A 19 -20.87 -22.40 6.39
CA ASN A 19 -20.50 -23.76 6.83
C ASN A 19 -18.98 -23.98 6.75
N GLU A 20 -18.30 -23.51 5.69
CA GLU A 20 -16.84 -23.65 5.58
C GLU A 20 -16.11 -22.89 6.69
N LEU A 21 -16.57 -21.68 7.04
CA LEU A 21 -16.03 -20.95 8.18
C LEU A 21 -16.32 -21.69 9.50
N GLU A 22 -17.54 -22.16 9.72
CA GLU A 22 -17.91 -22.92 10.93
C GLU A 22 -16.99 -24.15 11.11
N GLU A 23 -16.76 -24.94 10.07
CA GLU A 23 -15.83 -26.08 10.12
C GLU A 23 -14.38 -25.69 10.48
N VAL A 24 -13.93 -24.51 10.04
CA VAL A 24 -12.62 -23.97 10.43
C VAL A 24 -12.64 -23.52 11.88
N LEU A 25 -13.70 -22.84 12.33
CA LEU A 25 -13.85 -22.33 13.68
C LEU A 25 -14.01 -23.43 14.73
N GLU A 26 -14.64 -24.56 14.39
CA GLU A 26 -14.74 -25.73 15.28
C GLU A 26 -13.39 -26.37 15.58
N LYS A 27 -12.43 -26.28 14.64
CA LYS A 27 -11.07 -26.79 14.81
C LYS A 27 -10.15 -25.82 15.55
N LYS A 28 -10.60 -24.57 15.78
CA LYS A 28 -9.85 -23.52 16.46
C LYS A 28 -10.37 -23.36 17.89
N GLN A 29 -9.47 -23.07 18.84
CA GLN A 29 -9.82 -22.81 20.24
C GLN A 29 -10.28 -21.37 20.42
N PHE A 30 -11.30 -20.95 19.67
CA PHE A 30 -11.88 -19.61 19.75
C PHE A 30 -13.11 -19.62 20.67
N ASP A 31 -13.25 -18.56 21.46
CA ASP A 31 -14.46 -18.37 22.28
C ASP A 31 -15.70 -18.14 21.41
N GLU A 32 -16.88 -18.49 21.93
CA GLU A 32 -18.15 -18.36 21.20
C GLU A 32 -18.43 -16.92 20.72
N ASN A 33 -18.02 -15.91 21.49
CA ASN A 33 -18.16 -14.52 21.09
C ASN A 33 -17.31 -14.19 19.84
N VAL A 34 -16.11 -14.78 19.73
CA VAL A 34 -15.25 -14.63 18.55
C VAL A 34 -15.91 -15.29 17.36
N LYS A 35 -16.36 -16.54 17.50
CA LYS A 35 -17.03 -17.28 16.42
C LYS A 35 -18.24 -16.51 15.89
N SER A 36 -19.12 -16.05 16.80
CA SER A 36 -20.29 -15.25 16.44
C SER A 36 -19.92 -13.94 15.74
N THR A 37 -18.84 -13.28 16.16
CA THR A 37 -18.37 -12.04 15.52
C THR A 37 -17.87 -12.29 14.11
N LEU A 38 -17.09 -13.36 13.88
CA LEU A 38 -16.56 -13.71 12.56
C LEU A 38 -17.66 -14.11 11.57
N LEU A 39 -18.65 -14.87 12.02
CA LEU A 39 -19.84 -15.19 11.21
C LEU A 39 -20.64 -13.93 10.88
N GLY A 40 -20.82 -13.02 11.84
CA GLY A 40 -21.48 -11.73 11.63
C GLY A 40 -20.76 -10.84 10.60
N ILE A 41 -19.42 -10.85 10.61
CA ILE A 41 -18.59 -10.17 9.61
C ILE A 41 -18.87 -10.74 8.21
N LEU A 42 -18.82 -12.07 8.04
CA LEU A 42 -19.08 -12.69 6.73
C LEU A 42 -20.49 -12.38 6.22
N TYR A 43 -21.51 -12.48 7.08
CA TYR A 43 -22.88 -12.16 6.70
C TYR A 43 -23.04 -10.72 6.17
N LYS A 44 -22.43 -9.74 6.87
CA LYS A 44 -22.46 -8.33 6.44
C LYS A 44 -21.75 -8.12 5.11
N ILE A 45 -20.62 -8.81 4.91
CA ILE A 45 -19.88 -8.77 3.65
C ILE A 45 -20.70 -9.37 2.51
N GLU A 46 -21.38 -10.50 2.74
CA GLU A 46 -22.25 -11.09 1.71
C GLU A 46 -23.34 -10.13 1.22
N ALA A 47 -23.89 -9.33 2.13
CA ALA A 47 -24.90 -8.31 1.79
C ALA A 47 -24.30 -7.11 1.06
N SER A 48 -23.08 -6.68 1.41
CA SER A 48 -22.49 -5.44 0.88
C SER A 48 -21.56 -5.62 -0.34
N TYR A 49 -21.08 -6.84 -0.61
CA TYR A 49 -20.03 -7.06 -1.63
C TYR A 49 -20.47 -6.73 -3.06
N LYS A 50 -21.75 -6.96 -3.37
CA LYS A 50 -22.28 -6.68 -4.71
C LYS A 50 -22.21 -5.19 -5.07
N ASP A 51 -22.37 -4.32 -4.06
CA ASP A 51 -22.33 -2.87 -4.25
C ASP A 51 -20.90 -2.41 -4.58
N ILE A 52 -19.91 -2.90 -3.82
CA ILE A 52 -18.50 -2.57 -4.10
C ILE A 52 -18.06 -3.15 -5.44
N GLU A 53 -18.45 -4.38 -5.80
CA GLU A 53 -18.15 -4.97 -7.11
C GLU A 53 -18.70 -4.12 -8.27
N THR A 54 -19.86 -3.49 -8.06
CA THR A 54 -20.45 -2.56 -9.04
C THR A 54 -19.69 -1.24 -9.10
N VAL A 55 -19.39 -0.62 -7.94
CA VAL A 55 -18.69 0.67 -7.85
C VAL A 55 -17.23 0.56 -8.32
N LYS A 56 -16.61 -0.61 -8.14
CA LYS A 56 -15.19 -0.90 -8.37
C LYS A 56 -15.06 -2.13 -9.26
N LYS A 57 -15.11 -1.90 -10.58
CA LYS A 57 -15.14 -2.93 -11.63
C LYS A 57 -13.87 -3.81 -11.70
N ASP A 58 -12.76 -3.38 -11.11
CA ASP A 58 -11.51 -4.15 -11.01
C ASP A 58 -11.24 -4.55 -9.55
N ILE A 59 -11.91 -5.61 -9.11
CA ILE A 59 -11.81 -6.21 -7.78
C ILE A 59 -11.93 -7.73 -7.88
N GLN A 60 -11.41 -8.44 -6.88
CA GLN A 60 -11.60 -9.88 -6.77
C GLN A 60 -13.09 -10.23 -6.58
N THR A 61 -13.48 -11.43 -6.97
CA THR A 61 -14.85 -11.91 -6.76
C THR A 61 -15.17 -12.05 -5.28
N LYS A 62 -16.46 -12.03 -4.92
CA LYS A 62 -16.90 -12.26 -3.54
C LYS A 62 -16.41 -13.62 -3.02
N GLU A 63 -16.50 -14.63 -3.87
CA GLU A 63 -16.09 -16.01 -3.59
C GLU A 63 -14.59 -16.09 -3.25
N GLU A 64 -13.73 -15.43 -4.03
CA GLU A 64 -12.30 -15.33 -3.75
C GLU A 64 -12.01 -14.52 -2.48
N TYR A 65 -12.77 -13.43 -2.28
CA TYR A 65 -12.64 -12.59 -1.10
C TYR A 65 -12.92 -13.35 0.20
N VAL A 66 -14.05 -14.06 0.25
CA VAL A 66 -14.45 -14.82 1.45
C VAL A 66 -13.52 -16.00 1.66
N ALA A 67 -13.15 -16.73 0.59
CA ALA A 67 -12.18 -17.81 0.67
C ALA A 67 -10.83 -17.34 1.26
N ASN A 68 -10.37 -16.16 0.85
CA ASN A 68 -9.13 -15.57 1.36
C ASN A 68 -9.20 -15.28 2.88
N ILE A 69 -10.33 -14.76 3.38
CA ILE A 69 -10.51 -14.55 4.83
C ILE A 69 -10.42 -15.88 5.58
N ILE A 70 -11.15 -16.88 5.12
CA ILE A 70 -11.20 -18.20 5.75
C ILE A 70 -9.81 -18.84 5.74
N GLU A 71 -9.08 -18.73 4.62
CA GLU A 71 -7.73 -19.27 4.48
C GLU A 71 -6.75 -18.63 5.48
N ILE A 72 -6.80 -17.30 5.64
CA ILE A 72 -5.97 -16.59 6.62
C ILE A 72 -6.30 -17.04 8.04
N ILE A 73 -7.59 -17.11 8.40
CA ILE A 73 -8.01 -17.59 9.73
C ILE A 73 -7.51 -19.03 9.96
N LYS A 74 -7.63 -19.89 8.96
CA LYS A 74 -7.21 -21.28 9.05
C LYS A 74 -5.69 -21.42 9.24
N ASN A 75 -4.90 -20.73 8.43
CA ASN A 75 -3.46 -20.98 8.31
C ASN A 75 -2.57 -20.05 9.13
N ASN A 76 -3.03 -18.82 9.40
CA ASN A 76 -2.23 -17.74 9.96
C ASN A 76 -2.74 -17.21 11.30
N CYS A 77 -3.90 -17.65 11.78
CA CYS A 77 -4.48 -17.18 13.04
C CYS A 77 -4.87 -18.35 13.95
N ASP A 78 -4.16 -18.51 15.06
CA ASP A 78 -4.37 -19.60 16.01
C ASP A 78 -5.19 -19.17 17.24
N SER A 79 -5.24 -17.87 17.53
CA SER A 79 -6.06 -17.31 18.61
C SER A 79 -6.56 -15.90 18.28
N ILE A 80 -7.82 -15.60 18.61
CA ILE A 80 -8.37 -14.25 18.63
C ILE A 80 -9.01 -14.03 20.00
N GLU A 81 -8.64 -12.92 20.65
CA GLU A 81 -9.19 -12.51 21.94
C GLU A 81 -9.94 -11.19 21.79
N ILE A 82 -11.24 -11.18 22.14
CA ILE A 82 -12.07 -9.98 22.08
C ILE A 82 -12.21 -9.38 23.49
N ILE A 83 -11.58 -8.23 23.71
CA ILE A 83 -11.58 -7.54 25.01
C ILE A 83 -12.63 -6.44 25.01
N LYS A 84 -13.42 -6.32 26.10
CA LYS A 84 -14.38 -5.23 26.24
C LYS A 84 -13.65 -3.91 26.52
N MET A 85 -14.08 -2.83 25.88
CA MET A 85 -13.50 -1.49 26.11
C MET A 85 -13.60 -1.01 27.57
N SER A 86 -14.55 -1.55 28.34
CA SER A 86 -14.76 -1.25 29.75
C SER A 86 -13.81 -1.99 30.69
N ASP A 87 -13.04 -2.97 30.20
CA ASP A 87 -12.10 -3.73 31.02
C ASP A 87 -10.80 -2.93 31.21
N GLU A 88 -10.58 -2.41 32.42
CA GLU A 88 -9.39 -1.60 32.73
C GLU A 88 -8.11 -2.41 32.86
N GLN A 89 -8.20 -3.70 33.22
CA GLN A 89 -7.04 -4.55 33.44
C GLN A 89 -6.44 -5.04 32.12
N ASN A 90 -7.26 -5.16 31.07
CA ASN A 90 -6.87 -5.69 29.77
C ASN A 90 -6.93 -4.64 28.64
N LYS A 91 -6.82 -3.33 28.95
CA LYS A 91 -6.86 -2.27 27.92
C LYS A 91 -5.72 -2.42 26.91
N ILE A 92 -6.05 -2.28 25.64
CA ILE A 92 -5.09 -2.18 24.56
C ILE A 92 -4.36 -0.82 24.68
N PRO A 93 -3.02 -0.79 24.74
CA PRO A 93 -2.24 0.43 24.95
C PRO A 93 -2.24 1.37 23.73
N ASP A 94 -1.67 2.57 23.90
CA ASP A 94 -1.42 3.56 22.84
C ASP A 94 -2.64 4.01 22.04
N LYS A 95 -3.84 3.95 22.62
CA LYS A 95 -5.12 4.23 21.91
C LYS A 95 -5.33 3.35 20.67
N LYS A 96 -4.63 2.21 20.59
CA LYS A 96 -4.84 1.21 19.53
C LYS A 96 -6.16 0.48 19.80
N THR A 97 -6.67 -0.17 18.75
CA THR A 97 -7.94 -0.93 18.81
C THR A 97 -7.72 -2.44 18.66
N TYR A 98 -6.49 -2.84 18.35
CA TYR A 98 -6.07 -4.22 18.19
C TYR A 98 -4.54 -4.33 18.41
N ILE A 99 -4.08 -5.55 18.68
CA ILE A 99 -2.69 -5.99 18.75
C ILE A 99 -2.59 -7.26 17.90
N ILE A 100 -1.51 -7.38 17.14
CA ILE A 100 -1.21 -8.57 16.32
C ILE A 100 0.14 -9.07 16.75
N ASP A 101 0.17 -10.33 17.14
CA ASP A 101 1.39 -11.10 17.39
C ASP A 101 1.51 -12.11 16.25
N GLN A 102 2.35 -11.79 15.26
CA GLN A 102 2.54 -12.64 14.10
C GLN A 102 3.30 -13.94 14.44
N GLU A 103 4.23 -13.90 15.40
CA GLU A 103 5.01 -15.06 15.83
C GLU A 103 4.11 -16.13 16.46
N ASN A 104 3.24 -15.71 17.38
CA ASN A 104 2.29 -16.60 18.05
C ASN A 104 0.94 -16.71 17.33
N LYS A 105 0.82 -16.12 16.13
CA LYS A 105 -0.42 -16.12 15.31
C LYS A 105 -1.66 -15.67 16.10
N LYS A 106 -1.50 -14.70 17.00
CA LYS A 106 -2.54 -14.24 17.92
C LYS A 106 -3.02 -12.82 17.57
N ILE A 107 -4.32 -12.62 17.66
CA ILE A 107 -4.96 -11.30 17.58
C ILE A 107 -5.61 -10.98 18.92
N ILE A 108 -5.44 -9.75 19.39
CA ILE A 108 -6.20 -9.19 20.51
C ILE A 108 -6.90 -7.94 20.00
N ALA A 109 -8.22 -7.82 20.14
CA ALA A 109 -8.96 -6.69 19.58
C ALA A 109 -10.15 -6.27 20.44
N TYR A 110 -10.53 -5.00 20.33
CA TYR A 110 -11.85 -4.56 20.81
C TYR A 110 -12.97 -5.13 19.90
N PRO A 111 -14.22 -5.21 20.38
CA PRO A 111 -15.37 -5.74 19.64
C PRO A 111 -15.84 -4.78 18.54
N ILE A 112 -14.94 -4.47 17.61
CA ILE A 112 -15.15 -3.61 16.45
C ILE A 112 -14.85 -4.46 15.22
N GLU A 113 -15.89 -4.96 14.58
CA GLU A 113 -15.81 -5.91 13.45
C GLU A 113 -14.80 -5.48 12.36
N ARG A 114 -14.83 -4.21 11.94
CA ARG A 114 -13.88 -3.68 10.95
C ARG A 114 -12.42 -3.76 11.40
N LYS A 115 -12.15 -3.60 12.70
CA LYS A 115 -10.79 -3.69 13.25
C LYS A 115 -10.34 -5.14 13.40
N ILE A 116 -11.25 -6.04 13.74
CA ILE A 116 -11.00 -7.48 13.73
C ILE A 116 -10.67 -7.94 12.31
N LEU A 117 -11.47 -7.55 11.31
CA LEU A 117 -11.21 -7.88 9.91
C LEU A 117 -9.89 -7.27 9.41
N TYR A 118 -9.57 -6.03 9.79
CA TYR A 118 -8.28 -5.41 9.49
C TYR A 118 -7.12 -6.24 10.07
N ALA A 119 -7.24 -6.65 11.34
CA ALA A 119 -6.23 -7.44 12.03
C ALA A 119 -6.03 -8.82 11.40
N ILE A 120 -7.13 -9.49 11.00
CA ILE A 120 -7.08 -10.73 10.23
C ILE A 120 -6.35 -10.50 8.89
N SER A 121 -6.71 -9.45 8.14
CA SER A 121 -6.01 -9.16 6.89
C SER A 121 -4.51 -8.91 7.09
N LYS A 122 -4.11 -8.29 8.20
CA LYS A 122 -2.71 -7.99 8.50
C LYS A 122 -1.92 -9.19 9.04
N ILE A 123 -2.50 -10.08 9.83
CA ILE A 123 -1.80 -11.28 10.33
C ILE A 123 -1.47 -12.28 9.20
N GLY A 124 -2.29 -12.30 8.14
CA GLY A 124 -2.07 -13.14 6.96
C GLY A 124 -1.00 -12.64 5.99
N LYS A 125 -0.31 -11.53 6.29
CA LYS A 125 0.64 -10.90 5.37
C LYS A 125 2.08 -11.20 5.72
N LYS A 126 2.88 -11.32 4.67
CA LYS A 126 4.34 -11.25 4.77
C LYS A 126 4.77 -9.82 4.96
N GLU A 127 5.70 -9.59 5.88
CA GLU A 127 6.24 -8.25 6.12
C GLU A 127 6.95 -7.71 4.89
N GLU A 128 7.77 -8.55 4.25
CA GLU A 128 8.54 -8.21 3.06
C GLU A 128 8.01 -8.96 1.82
N ILE A 129 7.60 -8.20 0.80
CA ILE A 129 7.13 -8.69 -0.50
C ILE A 129 8.00 -8.19 -1.66
N ILE A 130 9.13 -7.56 -1.34
CA ILE A 130 10.13 -7.03 -2.25
C ILE A 130 11.49 -7.56 -1.79
N LYS A 131 12.36 -7.89 -2.74
CA LYS A 131 13.68 -8.48 -2.47
C LYS A 131 14.61 -7.51 -1.75
N ASP A 132 15.47 -8.04 -0.87
CA ASP A 132 16.41 -7.29 -0.01
C ASP A 132 17.42 -6.42 -0.77
N GLU A 133 17.69 -6.75 -2.05
CA GLU A 133 18.57 -5.96 -2.90
C GLU A 133 18.06 -4.52 -3.13
N TYR A 134 16.74 -4.30 -2.98
CA TYR A 134 16.13 -2.98 -3.07
C TYR A 134 16.19 -2.24 -1.74
N PHE A 135 17.39 -1.78 -1.37
CA PHE A 135 17.65 -1.09 -0.11
C PHE A 135 16.53 -0.11 0.31
N LEU A 136 16.03 -0.29 1.53
CA LEU A 136 14.99 0.49 2.20
C LEU A 136 13.60 0.40 1.56
N ILE A 137 13.53 0.30 0.24
CA ILE A 137 12.29 0.07 -0.52
C ILE A 137 11.71 -1.31 -0.23
N ASN A 138 12.57 -2.32 -0.04
CA ASN A 138 12.18 -3.68 0.30
C ASN A 138 11.19 -3.69 1.46
N GLU A 139 11.48 -2.94 2.51
CA GLU A 139 10.63 -2.81 3.70
C GLU A 139 9.53 -1.75 3.50
N THR A 140 9.90 -0.54 3.10
CA THR A 140 8.97 0.61 3.13
C THR A 140 7.86 0.53 2.09
N ILE A 141 8.14 0.07 0.87
CA ILE A 141 7.08 -0.15 -0.14
C ILE A 141 6.28 -1.41 0.19
N SER A 142 6.90 -2.46 0.75
CA SER A 142 6.16 -3.63 1.23
C SER A 142 5.14 -3.24 2.30
N GLU A 143 5.56 -2.46 3.30
CA GLU A 143 4.66 -1.88 4.31
C GLU A 143 3.55 -1.05 3.65
N LEU A 144 3.90 -0.17 2.69
CA LEU A 144 2.92 0.67 2.01
C LEU A 144 1.82 -0.15 1.32
N ILE A 145 2.23 -1.14 0.53
CA ILE A 145 1.34 -2.02 -0.23
C ILE A 145 0.52 -2.89 0.72
N ASN A 146 1.14 -3.45 1.76
CA ASN A 146 0.49 -4.30 2.74
C ASN A 146 -0.57 -3.54 3.54
N VAL A 147 -0.24 -2.36 4.07
CA VAL A 147 -1.20 -1.51 4.79
C VAL A 147 -2.35 -1.12 3.87
N GLY A 148 -2.05 -0.65 2.65
CA GLY A 148 -3.07 -0.30 1.66
C GLY A 148 -3.99 -1.46 1.30
N ASN A 149 -3.45 -2.66 1.12
CA ASN A 149 -4.24 -3.86 0.86
C ASN A 149 -5.12 -4.25 2.07
N SER A 150 -4.67 -4.03 3.31
CA SER A 150 -5.50 -4.35 4.49
C SER A 150 -6.68 -3.40 4.58
N ILE A 151 -6.46 -2.11 4.29
CA ILE A 151 -7.53 -1.11 4.20
C ILE A 151 -8.51 -1.45 3.08
N ASN A 152 -8.00 -1.91 1.93
CA ASN A 152 -8.79 -2.39 0.80
C ASN A 152 -9.64 -3.62 1.17
N MET A 153 -9.07 -4.55 1.93
CA MET A 153 -9.79 -5.74 2.38
C MET A 153 -10.99 -5.38 3.28
N VAL A 154 -10.89 -4.33 4.09
CA VAL A 154 -11.96 -3.91 5.01
C VAL A 154 -13.05 -3.08 4.31
N GLU A 155 -12.77 -2.56 3.12
CA GLU A 155 -13.65 -1.65 2.38
C GLU A 155 -15.10 -2.15 2.19
N PRO A 156 -15.38 -3.41 1.83
CA PRO A 156 -16.75 -3.91 1.68
C PRO A 156 -17.57 -3.79 2.97
N LEU A 157 -16.94 -3.97 4.14
CA LEU A 157 -17.60 -3.87 5.45
C LEU A 157 -17.67 -2.42 5.95
N ARG A 158 -16.69 -1.59 5.61
CA ARG A 158 -16.58 -0.20 6.08
C ARG A 158 -17.48 0.76 5.32
N ASP A 159 -17.49 0.66 3.99
CA ASP A 159 -18.04 1.72 3.13
C ASP A 159 -19.40 1.35 2.50
N PHE A 160 -19.83 0.10 2.64
CA PHE A 160 -21.02 -0.44 1.99
C PHE A 160 -21.89 -1.19 2.99
N ASN A 161 -23.21 -1.02 2.89
CA ASN A 161 -24.18 -1.66 3.77
C ASN A 161 -25.32 -2.38 3.03
N GLY A 162 -25.17 -2.62 1.72
CA GLY A 162 -26.19 -3.25 0.87
C GLY A 162 -27.24 -2.29 0.30
N TYR A 163 -27.15 -1.00 0.64
CA TYR A 163 -28.08 0.04 0.19
C TYR A 163 -27.42 1.35 -0.20
N SER A 164 -26.23 1.64 0.34
CA SER A 164 -25.59 2.94 0.20
C SER A 164 -24.07 2.80 0.20
N TRP A 165 -23.43 3.73 -0.52
CA TRP A 165 -21.99 3.91 -0.50
C TRP A 165 -21.65 5.12 0.36
N THR A 166 -21.23 4.88 1.61
CA THR A 166 -20.86 5.92 2.59
C THR A 166 -19.40 5.74 3.02
N THR A 167 -18.72 6.79 3.46
CA THR A 167 -17.30 6.67 3.85
C THR A 167 -17.05 7.62 5.01
N ILE A 168 -16.61 7.07 6.14
CA ILE A 168 -16.24 7.83 7.33
C ILE A 168 -14.69 7.90 7.39
N PRO A 169 -14.06 9.06 7.14
CA PRO A 169 -12.60 9.16 7.06
C PRO A 169 -11.86 8.64 8.29
N GLN A 170 -12.44 8.83 9.48
CA GLN A 170 -11.88 8.40 10.77
C GLN A 170 -11.84 6.87 10.93
N GLU A 171 -12.57 6.12 10.09
CA GLU A 171 -12.55 4.66 10.10
C GLU A 171 -11.47 4.05 9.21
N ILE A 172 -10.78 4.87 8.40
CA ILE A 172 -9.68 4.45 7.54
C ILE A 172 -8.38 4.48 8.34
N GLU A 173 -7.64 3.36 8.39
CA GLU A 173 -6.40 3.25 9.18
C GLU A 173 -5.32 4.23 8.73
N SER A 174 -5.21 4.45 7.42
CA SER A 174 -4.37 5.49 6.87
C SER A 174 -4.87 5.95 5.49
N ILE A 175 -5.27 7.21 5.41
CA ILE A 175 -5.79 7.82 4.18
C ILE A 175 -4.72 7.84 3.09
N ASP A 176 -3.46 8.16 3.45
CA ASP A 176 -2.35 8.21 2.51
C ASP A 176 -2.08 6.84 1.87
N HIS A 177 -1.98 5.78 2.70
CA HIS A 177 -1.79 4.41 2.21
C HIS A 177 -2.94 3.94 1.33
N ASN A 178 -4.19 4.22 1.74
CA ASN A 178 -5.36 3.85 0.96
C ASN A 178 -5.32 4.51 -0.42
N LEU A 179 -5.16 5.84 -0.48
CA LEU A 179 -5.15 6.59 -1.73
C LEU A 179 -4.09 6.06 -2.70
N ILE A 180 -2.86 5.84 -2.22
CA ILE A 180 -1.77 5.35 -3.05
C ILE A 180 -2.07 3.93 -3.55
N TYR A 181 -2.54 3.04 -2.67
CA TYR A 181 -2.88 1.68 -3.05
C TYR A 181 -4.00 1.63 -4.10
N GLN A 182 -5.04 2.44 -3.95
CA GLN A 182 -6.11 2.50 -4.94
C GLN A 182 -5.63 3.04 -6.29
N ASN A 183 -4.71 4.01 -6.31
CA ASN A 183 -4.07 4.45 -7.56
C ASN A 183 -3.29 3.33 -8.23
N LEU A 184 -2.50 2.56 -7.46
CA LEU A 184 -1.77 1.40 -7.99
C LEU A 184 -2.74 0.36 -8.56
N ARG A 185 -3.83 0.06 -7.84
CA ARG A 185 -4.86 -0.88 -8.30
C ARG A 185 -5.44 -0.46 -9.65
N ILE A 186 -5.83 0.81 -9.80
CA ILE A 186 -6.38 1.33 -11.06
C ILE A 186 -5.36 1.25 -12.20
N LEU A 187 -4.07 1.48 -11.92
CA LEU A 187 -3.02 1.50 -12.95
C LEU A 187 -2.54 0.12 -13.40
N VAL A 188 -2.32 -0.80 -12.46
CA VAL A 188 -1.71 -2.11 -12.76
C VAL A 188 -2.66 -3.30 -12.60
N GLY A 189 -3.86 -3.08 -12.07
CA GLY A 189 -4.90 -4.08 -11.92
C GLY A 189 -4.83 -4.84 -10.59
N HIS A 190 -6.00 -5.22 -10.07
CA HIS A 190 -6.11 -5.96 -8.81
C HIS A 190 -5.41 -7.33 -8.85
N GLU A 191 -5.53 -8.07 -9.97
CA GLU A 191 -4.92 -9.40 -10.10
C GLU A 191 -3.40 -9.34 -9.94
N PHE A 192 -2.76 -8.33 -10.51
CA PHE A 192 -1.31 -8.14 -10.41
C PHE A 192 -0.89 -7.87 -8.97
N LEU A 193 -1.58 -6.96 -8.28
CA LEU A 193 -1.30 -6.66 -6.88
C LEU A 193 -1.55 -7.87 -5.97
N ASN A 194 -2.61 -8.64 -6.22
CA ASN A 194 -2.93 -9.83 -5.44
C ASN A 194 -1.85 -10.91 -5.61
N LYS A 195 -1.40 -11.15 -6.85
CA LYS A 195 -0.30 -12.07 -7.15
C LYS A 195 1.00 -11.64 -6.48
N TRP A 196 1.31 -10.34 -6.47
CA TRP A 196 2.48 -9.79 -5.77
C TRP A 196 2.41 -10.08 -4.27
N ILE A 197 1.30 -9.71 -3.62
CA ILE A 197 1.15 -9.83 -2.16
C ILE A 197 1.14 -11.30 -1.70
N LYS A 198 0.50 -12.18 -2.47
CA LYS A 198 0.39 -13.61 -2.16
C LYS A 198 1.62 -14.42 -2.58
N ASN A 199 2.61 -13.80 -3.22
CA ASN A 199 3.73 -14.54 -3.79
C ASN A 199 4.52 -15.30 -2.70
N ASN A 200 4.65 -16.61 -2.89
CA ASN A 200 5.47 -17.49 -2.06
C ASN A 200 6.78 -17.89 -2.73
N GLU A 201 6.95 -17.58 -4.00
CA GLU A 201 8.11 -17.98 -4.78
C GLU A 201 9.21 -16.91 -4.71
N PHE A 202 10.31 -17.24 -4.04
CA PHE A 202 11.49 -16.37 -3.91
C PHE A 202 12.09 -15.96 -5.27
N ILE A 203 11.87 -16.78 -6.31
CA ILE A 203 12.41 -16.55 -7.66
C ILE A 203 11.82 -15.29 -8.28
N ILE A 204 10.51 -15.05 -8.10
CA ILE A 204 9.79 -13.98 -8.82
C ILE A 204 10.03 -12.63 -8.15
N ASP A 205 10.64 -11.69 -8.90
CA ASP A 205 10.76 -10.30 -8.50
C ASP A 205 9.55 -9.47 -9.00
N TYR A 206 8.51 -9.39 -8.19
CA TYR A 206 7.32 -8.61 -8.54
C TYR A 206 7.57 -7.10 -8.59
N PHE A 207 8.57 -6.57 -7.88
CA PHE A 207 8.90 -5.15 -7.97
C PHE A 207 9.53 -4.84 -9.33
N TYR A 208 10.36 -5.74 -9.86
CA TYR A 208 10.82 -5.67 -11.24
C TYR A 208 9.66 -5.75 -12.25
N LEU A 209 8.77 -6.75 -12.11
CA LEU A 209 7.60 -6.88 -12.99
C LEU A 209 6.68 -5.66 -12.93
N PHE A 210 6.58 -5.01 -11.76
CA PHE A 210 5.84 -3.77 -11.59
C PHE A 210 6.44 -2.62 -12.40
N LYS A 211 7.77 -2.44 -12.33
CA LYS A 211 8.51 -1.48 -13.17
C LYS A 211 8.28 -1.75 -14.65
N GLU A 212 8.48 -2.99 -15.09
CA GLU A 212 8.26 -3.37 -16.50
C GLU A 212 6.82 -3.09 -16.95
N LYS A 213 5.83 -3.41 -16.12
CA LYS A 213 4.42 -3.15 -16.43
C LYS A 213 4.15 -1.65 -16.59
N LEU A 214 4.70 -0.82 -15.71
CA LEU A 214 4.59 0.64 -15.81
C LEU A 214 5.28 1.19 -17.06
N GLU A 215 6.50 0.73 -17.36
CA GLU A 215 7.25 1.15 -18.54
C GLU A 215 6.51 0.77 -19.83
N ASN A 216 6.03 -0.48 -19.92
CA ASN A 216 5.31 -0.97 -21.10
C ASN A 216 3.98 -0.24 -21.32
N GLN A 217 3.25 0.08 -20.25
CA GLN A 217 1.94 0.72 -20.36
C GLN A 217 2.01 2.24 -20.49
N TYR A 218 2.94 2.89 -19.80
CA TYR A 218 2.96 4.35 -19.61
C TYR A 218 4.27 5.01 -20.07
N GLY A 219 5.28 4.23 -20.45
CA GLY A 219 6.60 4.68 -20.89
C GLY A 219 7.58 4.89 -19.74
N LYS A 220 8.87 4.70 -20.04
CA LYS A 220 9.98 4.76 -19.08
C LYS A 220 9.98 5.99 -18.17
N LYS A 221 9.77 7.18 -18.74
CA LYS A 221 9.74 8.44 -17.97
C LYS A 221 8.65 8.46 -16.88
N ASN A 222 7.52 7.81 -17.13
CA ASN A 222 6.41 7.74 -16.19
C ASN A 222 6.67 6.67 -15.12
N GLU A 223 7.28 5.54 -15.51
CA GLU A 223 7.77 4.52 -14.59
C GLU A 223 8.80 5.09 -13.62
N GLU A 224 9.89 5.67 -14.09
CA GLU A 224 10.98 6.22 -13.26
C GLU A 224 10.44 7.21 -12.21
N LYS A 225 9.52 8.09 -12.63
CA LYS A 225 8.88 9.06 -11.74
C LYS A 225 7.94 8.42 -10.73
N MET A 226 7.20 7.39 -11.12
CA MET A 226 6.31 6.66 -10.21
C MET A 226 7.14 6.01 -9.12
N ILE A 227 8.20 5.29 -9.50
CA ILE A 227 9.10 4.64 -8.55
C ILE A 227 9.73 5.67 -7.62
N GLU A 228 10.28 6.77 -8.15
CA GLU A 228 10.88 7.81 -7.32
C GLU A 228 9.89 8.38 -6.29
N LEU A 229 8.66 8.69 -6.69
CA LEU A 229 7.64 9.24 -5.79
C LEU A 229 7.20 8.21 -4.76
N LEU A 230 6.96 6.96 -5.16
CA LEU A 230 6.57 5.88 -4.25
C LEU A 230 7.65 5.60 -3.20
N SER A 231 8.92 5.52 -3.60
CA SER A 231 10.04 5.33 -2.67
C SER A 231 10.11 6.46 -1.65
N LYS A 232 10.05 7.72 -2.09
CA LYS A 232 10.12 8.86 -1.16
C LYS A 232 8.94 8.90 -0.21
N ILE A 233 7.72 8.66 -0.71
CA ILE A 233 6.51 8.69 0.12
C ILE A 233 6.48 7.52 1.10
N SER A 234 6.84 6.31 0.68
CA SER A 234 6.86 5.13 1.56
C SER A 234 7.83 5.29 2.72
N ILE A 235 9.04 5.80 2.50
CA ILE A 235 10.01 6.11 3.56
C ILE A 235 9.45 7.15 4.53
N LEU A 236 8.83 8.22 4.03
CA LEU A 236 8.26 9.26 4.90
C LEU A 236 7.05 8.73 5.70
N LEU A 237 6.24 7.85 5.12
CA LEU A 237 5.09 7.24 5.80
C LEU A 237 5.52 6.23 6.86
N SER A 238 6.58 5.44 6.62
CA SER A 238 7.06 4.44 7.57
C SER A 238 7.60 5.08 8.86
N ILE A 239 8.26 6.24 8.76
CA ILE A 239 8.80 6.97 9.93
C ILE A 239 7.78 7.88 10.61
N LYS A 240 6.70 8.27 9.93
CA LYS A 240 5.75 9.29 10.43
C LYS A 240 5.14 8.91 11.78
N PHE A 241 4.87 7.63 11.99
CA PHE A 241 4.21 7.11 13.20
C PHE A 241 5.05 6.09 13.96
N ASN A 242 6.32 5.90 13.58
CA ASN A 242 7.22 4.93 14.20
C ASN A 242 8.56 5.59 14.53
N LYS A 243 8.74 5.91 15.83
CA LYS A 243 9.94 6.56 16.34
C LYS A 243 11.17 5.67 16.22
N ASP A 244 11.02 4.38 16.47
CA ASP A 244 12.12 3.42 16.42
C ASP A 244 12.63 3.29 14.98
N LYS A 245 11.72 3.16 14.00
CA LYS A 245 12.09 3.20 12.56
C LYS A 245 12.73 4.52 12.16
N TYR A 246 12.29 5.65 12.72
CA TYR A 246 12.93 6.93 12.45
C TYR A 246 14.38 6.94 12.93
N GLU A 247 14.64 6.50 14.15
CA GLU A 247 15.99 6.42 14.73
C GLU A 247 16.89 5.47 13.93
N GLU A 248 16.39 4.28 13.58
CA GLU A 248 17.09 3.30 12.76
C GLU A 248 17.53 3.87 11.40
N ILE A 249 16.60 4.46 10.65
CA ILE A 249 16.89 5.00 9.31
C ILE A 249 17.81 6.24 9.43
N SER A 250 17.67 7.04 10.49
CA SER A 250 18.57 8.16 10.79
C SER A 250 20.00 7.70 11.03
N GLU A 251 20.22 6.62 11.81
CA GLU A 251 21.57 6.07 12.00
C GLU A 251 22.17 5.55 10.68
N ILE A 252 21.36 4.89 9.86
CA ILE A 252 21.80 4.39 8.55
C ILE A 252 22.23 5.57 7.67
N LYS A 253 21.48 6.67 7.70
CA LYS A 253 21.82 7.90 6.99
C LYS A 253 23.16 8.48 7.43
N GLU A 254 23.38 8.67 8.72
CA GLU A 254 24.65 9.20 9.23
C GLU A 254 25.85 8.33 8.81
N LYS A 255 25.68 7.00 8.86
CA LYS A 255 26.70 6.04 8.39
C LYS A 255 26.99 6.22 6.89
N VAL A 256 25.95 6.30 6.05
CA VAL A 256 26.10 6.47 4.59
C VAL A 256 26.76 7.81 4.25
N GLU A 257 26.34 8.91 4.88
CA GLU A 257 26.92 10.25 4.66
C GLU A 257 28.39 10.30 5.08
N SER A 258 28.73 9.75 6.24
CA SER A 258 30.13 9.63 6.70
C SER A 258 30.99 8.85 5.73
N GLU A 259 30.51 7.71 5.22
CA GLU A 259 31.24 6.91 4.23
C GLU A 259 31.41 7.66 2.90
N LEU A 260 30.38 8.37 2.44
CA LEU A 260 30.48 9.21 1.24
C LEU A 260 31.51 10.33 1.41
N GLU A 261 31.54 11.02 2.55
CA GLU A 261 32.56 12.05 2.84
C GLU A 261 33.98 11.47 2.79
N LYS A 262 34.21 10.30 3.40
CA LYS A 262 35.52 9.61 3.35
C LYS A 262 35.96 9.33 1.91
N ILE A 263 35.02 9.01 1.03
CA ILE A 263 35.29 8.60 -0.37
C ILE A 263 35.48 9.81 -1.30
N LYS A 264 35.01 11.02 -0.93
CA LYS A 264 35.18 12.22 -1.77
C LYS A 264 36.66 12.51 -2.07
N ASN A 265 37.54 12.38 -1.08
CA ASN A 265 38.97 12.51 -1.27
C ASN A 265 39.59 11.13 -1.54
N LYS A 266 39.68 10.74 -2.83
CA LYS A 266 40.19 9.44 -3.24
C LYS A 266 41.60 9.14 -2.71
N GLN A 267 42.49 10.15 -2.68
CA GLN A 267 43.87 9.96 -2.24
C GLN A 267 43.92 9.67 -0.74
N GLU A 268 43.27 10.52 0.05
CA GLU A 268 43.18 10.35 1.51
C GLU A 268 42.44 9.05 1.88
N PHE A 269 41.41 8.66 1.12
CA PHE A 269 40.72 7.38 1.30
C PHE A 269 41.67 6.20 1.10
N ILE A 270 42.47 6.20 0.03
CA ILE A 270 43.43 5.12 -0.25
C ILE A 270 44.50 5.08 0.85
N GLU A 271 45.03 6.23 1.25
CA GLU A 271 46.04 6.34 2.31
C GLU A 271 45.50 5.81 3.65
N LYS A 272 44.32 6.28 4.11
CA LYS A 272 43.67 5.82 5.35
C LYS A 272 43.32 4.34 5.29
N THR A 273 42.78 3.86 4.17
CA THR A 273 42.45 2.43 4.00
C THR A 273 43.70 1.56 4.02
N THR A 274 44.80 2.03 3.42
CA THR A 274 46.08 1.33 3.43
C THR A 274 46.68 1.30 4.84
N GLN A 275 46.63 2.41 5.57
CA GLN A 275 47.08 2.46 6.96
C GLN A 275 46.26 1.52 7.85
N LYS A 276 44.93 1.54 7.72
CA LYS A 276 44.05 0.63 8.46
C LYS A 276 44.36 -0.84 8.16
N LYS A 277 44.68 -1.19 6.91
CA LYS A 277 45.12 -2.55 6.56
C LYS A 277 46.44 -2.94 7.25
N ILE A 278 47.39 -2.01 7.34
CA ILE A 278 48.65 -2.24 8.07
C ILE A 278 48.36 -2.50 9.54
N ASP A 279 47.51 -1.68 10.16
CA ASP A 279 47.14 -1.81 11.57
C ASP A 279 46.43 -3.14 11.86
N ILE A 280 45.48 -3.55 11.01
CA ILE A 280 44.79 -4.85 11.11
C ILE A 280 45.79 -6.00 10.93
N SER A 281 46.72 -5.89 9.97
CA SER A 281 47.76 -6.90 9.75
C SER A 281 48.64 -7.07 10.99
N ASN A 282 49.00 -5.96 11.64
CA ASN A 282 49.76 -5.97 12.89
C ASN A 282 48.96 -6.60 14.04
N GLN A 283 47.65 -6.30 14.15
CA GLN A 283 46.79 -6.93 15.16
C GLN A 283 46.66 -8.44 14.95
N ILE A 284 46.50 -8.91 13.71
CA ILE A 284 46.48 -10.34 13.38
C ILE A 284 47.80 -10.98 13.79
N LYS A 285 48.93 -10.33 13.49
CA LYS A 285 50.26 -10.81 13.87
C LYS A 285 50.40 -10.93 15.39
N LEU A 286 49.95 -9.93 16.15
CA LEU A 286 49.95 -9.95 17.61
C LEU A 286 49.08 -11.06 18.19
N ILE A 287 47.90 -11.30 17.61
CA ILE A 287 47.05 -12.44 18.01
C ILE A 287 47.78 -13.76 17.77
N ASP A 288 48.41 -13.93 16.61
CA ASP A 288 49.17 -15.14 16.28
C ASP A 288 50.38 -15.33 17.20
N GLU A 289 51.14 -14.28 17.49
CA GLU A 289 52.26 -14.31 18.44
C GLU A 289 51.77 -14.69 19.85
N THR A 290 50.64 -14.14 20.29
CA THR A 290 50.07 -14.38 21.63
C THR A 290 49.52 -15.80 21.78
N ILE A 291 48.79 -16.32 20.79
CA ILE A 291 48.23 -17.67 20.83
C ILE A 291 49.34 -18.74 20.83
N ASN A 292 50.43 -18.50 20.10
CA ASN A 292 51.53 -19.46 19.95
C ASN A 292 52.54 -19.45 21.11
N ASP A 293 52.52 -18.42 21.98
CA ASP A 293 53.37 -18.34 23.17
C ASP A 293 52.56 -18.53 24.45
N LYS A 294 52.89 -19.59 25.21
CA LYS A 294 52.17 -19.95 26.43
C LYS A 294 52.21 -18.87 27.51
N ASN A 295 53.30 -18.11 27.63
CA ASN A 295 53.44 -17.06 28.63
C ASN A 295 52.63 -15.83 28.24
N LEU A 296 52.69 -15.42 26.96
CA LEU A 296 51.90 -14.29 26.46
C LEU A 296 50.39 -14.57 26.54
N LEU A 297 49.96 -15.78 26.19
CA LEU A 297 48.56 -16.18 26.32
C LEU A 297 48.09 -16.14 27.78
N GLN A 298 48.95 -16.52 28.71
CA GLN A 298 48.65 -16.50 30.14
C GLN A 298 48.55 -15.06 30.68
N GLU A 299 49.43 -14.15 30.26
CA GLU A 299 49.38 -12.73 30.62
C GLU A 299 48.11 -12.06 30.07
N GLU A 300 47.79 -12.27 28.79
CA GLU A 300 46.58 -11.73 28.16
C GLU A 300 45.31 -12.31 28.81
N TYR A 301 45.34 -13.57 29.24
CA TYR A 301 44.26 -14.19 30.00
C TYR A 301 43.97 -13.50 31.32
N PHE A 302 45.01 -13.18 32.10
CA PHE A 302 44.81 -12.45 33.35
C PHE A 302 44.31 -11.03 33.08
N LYS A 303 44.92 -10.32 32.12
CA LYS A 303 44.56 -8.94 31.77
C LYS A 303 43.11 -8.80 31.32
N ARG A 304 42.64 -9.66 30.40
CA ARG A 304 41.24 -9.63 29.94
C ARG A 304 40.28 -10.01 31.05
N ASN A 305 40.64 -11.00 31.87
CA ASN A 305 39.80 -11.36 33.00
C ASN A 305 39.70 -10.23 34.02
N GLU A 306 40.77 -9.52 34.38
CA GLU A 306 40.71 -8.38 35.31
C GLU A 306 39.65 -7.34 34.92
N GLN A 307 39.44 -7.11 33.63
CA GLN A 307 38.48 -6.12 33.10
C GLN A 307 37.03 -6.63 33.01
N LEU A 308 36.81 -7.93 33.15
CA LEU A 308 35.49 -8.55 32.99
C LEU A 308 34.77 -8.71 34.35
N PRO A 309 33.44 -8.46 34.41
CA PRO A 309 32.63 -8.79 35.58
C PRO A 309 32.60 -10.30 35.82
N LEU A 310 32.33 -10.71 37.07
CA LEU A 310 32.41 -12.09 37.54
C LEU A 310 31.66 -13.10 36.64
N GLU A 311 30.48 -12.71 36.15
CA GLU A 311 29.61 -13.53 35.29
C GLU A 311 30.17 -13.74 33.87
N LYS A 312 31.09 -12.89 33.41
CA LYS A 312 31.68 -12.92 32.06
C LYS A 312 33.14 -13.35 32.04
N LYS A 313 33.68 -13.84 33.15
CA LYS A 313 35.08 -14.30 33.22
C LYS A 313 35.31 -15.45 32.24
N ILE A 314 36.45 -15.39 31.57
CA ILE A 314 36.92 -16.43 30.67
C ILE A 314 37.43 -17.57 31.53
N PHE A 315 36.79 -18.75 31.44
CA PHE A 315 37.02 -19.87 32.35
C PHE A 315 38.34 -20.62 32.13
N SER A 316 38.99 -20.46 30.97
CA SER A 316 40.28 -21.10 30.70
C SER A 316 41.06 -20.41 29.58
N MET A 317 42.39 -20.60 29.58
CA MET A 317 43.26 -20.16 28.49
C MET A 317 42.87 -20.78 27.14
N ARG A 318 42.29 -21.99 27.14
CA ARG A 318 41.79 -22.64 25.91
C ARG A 318 40.59 -21.90 25.33
N ILE A 319 39.68 -21.41 26.17
CA ILE A 319 38.54 -20.60 25.73
C ILE A 319 39.02 -19.23 25.23
N LEU A 320 40.00 -18.61 25.91
CA LEU A 320 40.62 -17.38 25.42
C LEU A 320 41.23 -17.56 24.03
N SER A 321 42.02 -18.62 23.83
CA SER A 321 42.62 -18.92 22.53
C SER A 321 41.56 -19.02 21.43
N LYS A 322 40.41 -19.65 21.71
CA LYS A 322 39.31 -19.74 20.76
C LYS A 322 38.66 -18.38 20.47
N ILE A 323 38.44 -17.56 21.49
CA ILE A 323 37.93 -16.18 21.33
C ILE A 323 38.89 -15.36 20.46
N MET A 324 40.19 -15.46 20.71
CA MET A 324 41.21 -14.75 19.92
C MET A 324 41.31 -15.29 18.48
N GLU A 325 41.12 -16.58 18.25
CA GLU A 325 40.98 -17.15 16.89
C GLU A 325 39.75 -16.60 16.16
N ASP A 326 38.62 -16.45 16.85
CA ASP A 326 37.41 -15.84 16.29
C ASP A 326 37.65 -14.35 15.96
N GLU A 327 38.30 -13.59 16.86
CA GLU A 327 38.73 -12.20 16.62
C GLU A 327 39.67 -12.09 15.41
N LYS A 328 40.62 -13.02 15.27
CA LYS A 328 41.51 -13.08 14.11
C LYS A 328 40.70 -13.29 12.82
N LYS A 329 39.72 -14.18 12.84
CA LYS A 329 38.86 -14.46 11.69
C LYS A 329 38.04 -13.23 11.28
N GLU A 330 37.49 -12.49 12.25
CA GLU A 330 36.82 -11.21 11.99
C GLU A 330 37.75 -10.18 11.34
N LYS A 331 38.98 -10.04 11.86
CA LYS A 331 40.00 -9.14 11.31
C LYS A 331 40.43 -9.53 9.89
N LEU A 332 40.57 -10.82 9.61
CA LEU A 332 40.88 -11.32 8.27
C LEU A 332 39.76 -10.96 7.28
N ASN A 333 38.49 -11.12 7.69
CA ASN A 333 37.34 -10.72 6.87
C ASN A 333 37.32 -9.21 6.63
N GLU A 334 37.63 -8.39 7.65
CA GLU A 334 37.74 -6.94 7.49
C GLU A 334 38.83 -6.57 6.47
N LEU A 335 40.00 -7.20 6.57
CA LEU A 335 41.12 -6.97 5.66
C LEU A 335 40.78 -7.37 4.21
N GLU A 336 40.07 -8.49 4.02
CA GLU A 336 39.57 -8.90 2.71
C GLU A 336 38.58 -7.88 2.12
N ASN A 337 37.68 -7.34 2.95
CA ASN A 337 36.74 -6.30 2.53
C ASN A 337 37.46 -5.00 2.11
N LEU A 338 38.46 -4.56 2.89
CA LEU A 338 39.27 -3.39 2.51
C LEU A 338 40.03 -3.62 1.20
N ASN A 339 40.54 -4.84 0.97
CA ASN A 339 41.16 -5.21 -0.32
C ASN A 339 40.17 -5.16 -1.49
N LYS A 340 38.95 -5.67 -1.28
CA LYS A 340 37.89 -5.62 -2.29
C LYS A 340 37.56 -4.17 -2.64
N ILE A 341 37.41 -3.28 -1.67
CA ILE A 341 37.06 -1.87 -1.89
C ILE A 341 38.19 -1.09 -2.58
N LEU A 342 39.46 -1.41 -2.31
CA LEU A 342 40.60 -0.76 -2.99
C LEU A 342 40.72 -1.13 -4.49
N ASN A 343 40.10 -2.23 -4.92
CA ASN A 343 40.05 -2.55 -6.35
C ASN A 343 39.26 -1.44 -7.09
N PRO A 344 39.81 -0.84 -8.16
CA PRO A 344 39.16 0.28 -8.85
C PRO A 344 37.73 0.01 -9.34
N GLN A 345 37.43 -1.20 -9.82
CA GLN A 345 36.09 -1.55 -10.31
C GLN A 345 35.10 -1.64 -9.15
N ASN A 346 35.51 -2.29 -8.06
CA ASN A 346 34.69 -2.42 -6.86
C ASN A 346 34.51 -1.08 -6.14
N PHE A 347 35.51 -0.20 -6.12
CA PHE A 347 35.40 1.15 -5.59
C PHE A 347 34.32 1.95 -6.31
N VAL A 348 34.29 1.90 -7.65
CA VAL A 348 33.26 2.56 -8.45
C VAL A 348 31.88 2.00 -8.13
N LYS A 349 31.77 0.67 -7.98
CA LYS A 349 30.51 0.01 -7.61
C LYS A 349 30.05 0.44 -6.21
N TYR A 350 30.93 0.37 -5.22
CA TYR A 350 30.66 0.77 -3.83
C TYR A 350 30.24 2.23 -3.71
N LYS A 351 30.93 3.13 -4.42
CA LYS A 351 30.56 4.55 -4.47
C LYS A 351 29.16 4.74 -5.03
N LYS A 352 28.83 4.07 -6.15
CA LYS A 352 27.48 4.15 -6.74
C LYS A 352 26.41 3.62 -5.79
N GLU A 353 26.67 2.49 -5.12
CA GLU A 353 25.76 1.93 -4.11
C GLU A 353 25.49 2.93 -2.98
N LEU A 354 26.52 3.60 -2.46
CA LEU A 354 26.35 4.63 -1.43
C LEU A 354 25.58 5.86 -1.94
N GLU A 355 25.86 6.33 -3.15
CA GLU A 355 25.14 7.45 -3.78
C GLU A 355 23.65 7.11 -3.99
N GLU A 356 23.33 5.86 -4.35
CA GLU A 356 21.96 5.38 -4.47
C GLU A 356 21.23 5.31 -3.12
N LYS A 357 21.91 4.82 -2.07
CA LYS A 357 21.35 4.81 -0.70
C LYS A 357 21.08 6.23 -0.21
N ASP A 358 22.04 7.12 -0.35
CA ASP A 358 21.94 8.53 0.02
C ASP A 358 20.76 9.25 -0.66
N LYS A 359 20.50 8.93 -1.95
CA LYS A 359 19.35 9.47 -2.68
C LYS A 359 18.01 9.19 -1.98
N TYR A 360 17.84 8.00 -1.40
CA TYR A 360 16.62 7.65 -0.66
C TYR A 360 16.57 8.32 0.71
N LEU A 361 17.71 8.39 1.40
CA LEU A 361 17.81 8.89 2.78
C LEU A 361 17.67 10.41 2.88
N LYS A 362 17.97 11.15 1.80
CA LYS A 362 17.80 12.62 1.71
C LYS A 362 16.39 13.13 2.01
N VAL A 363 15.36 12.29 1.93
CA VAL A 363 14.01 12.71 2.33
C VAL A 363 13.93 13.08 3.82
N LEU A 364 14.85 12.58 4.64
CA LEU A 364 14.95 12.88 6.07
C LEU A 364 15.46 14.30 6.36
N ASP A 365 16.10 14.97 5.40
CA ASP A 365 16.61 16.35 5.56
C ASP A 365 15.49 17.39 5.70
N SER A 366 14.27 17.04 5.31
CA SER A 366 13.15 17.99 5.42
C SER A 366 12.80 18.27 6.89
N GLY A 367 12.89 19.54 7.27
CA GLY A 367 12.46 20.02 8.59
C GLY A 367 10.96 19.84 8.83
N ASP A 368 10.13 19.92 7.78
CA ASP A 368 8.70 19.65 7.83
C ASP A 368 8.36 18.43 6.94
N LYS A 369 8.22 17.27 7.59
CA LYS A 369 7.98 16.00 6.89
C LYS A 369 6.54 15.91 6.37
N ASP A 370 5.57 16.47 7.10
CA ASP A 370 4.15 16.42 6.71
C ASP A 370 3.89 17.28 5.46
N LYS A 371 4.50 18.46 5.40
CA LYS A 371 4.46 19.30 4.20
C LYS A 371 5.10 18.59 3.00
N LEU A 372 6.27 17.96 3.19
CA LEU A 372 6.92 17.20 2.12
C LEU A 372 6.06 16.03 1.63
N ILE A 373 5.45 15.26 2.54
CA ILE A 373 4.49 14.20 2.19
C ILE A 373 3.37 14.78 1.34
N ASN A 374 2.78 15.91 1.73
CA ASN A 374 1.70 16.55 0.99
C ASN A 374 2.13 16.98 -0.43
N GLU A 375 3.30 17.61 -0.56
CA GLU A 375 3.87 18.01 -1.85
C GLU A 375 4.14 16.82 -2.78
N LEU A 376 4.73 15.75 -2.26
CA LEU A 376 4.97 14.52 -3.02
C LEU A 376 3.66 13.83 -3.38
N LYS A 377 2.68 13.82 -2.49
CA LYS A 377 1.35 13.27 -2.74
C LYS A 377 0.64 14.00 -3.87
N ILE A 378 0.69 15.34 -3.92
CA ILE A 378 0.17 16.11 -5.06
C ILE A 378 0.87 15.73 -6.36
N LYS A 379 2.20 15.62 -6.36
CA LYS A 379 2.96 15.20 -7.55
C LYS A 379 2.56 13.80 -8.02
N LEU A 380 2.34 12.87 -7.09
CA LEU A 380 1.87 11.52 -7.38
C LEU A 380 0.47 11.52 -7.99
N GLN A 381 -0.48 12.30 -7.45
CA GLN A 381 -1.83 12.40 -7.99
C GLN A 381 -1.83 12.97 -9.42
N LYS A 382 -1.00 13.98 -9.70
CA LYS A 382 -0.84 14.53 -11.06
C LYS A 382 -0.25 13.52 -12.03
N LEU A 383 0.75 12.74 -11.58
CA LEU A 383 1.33 11.66 -12.38
C LEU A 383 0.28 10.57 -12.68
N PHE A 384 -0.50 10.17 -11.68
CA PHE A 384 -1.60 9.22 -11.84
C PHE A 384 -2.63 9.71 -12.88
N LEU A 385 -3.09 10.96 -12.79
CA LEU A 385 -4.03 11.55 -13.76
C LEU A 385 -3.46 11.57 -15.19
N ASN A 386 -2.16 11.84 -15.34
CA ASN A 386 -1.48 11.78 -16.64
C ASN A 386 -1.44 10.34 -17.20
N MET A 387 -1.16 9.34 -16.35
CA MET A 387 -1.21 7.93 -16.76
C MET A 387 -2.64 7.48 -17.12
N LEU A 388 -3.64 7.96 -16.38
CA LEU A 388 -5.05 7.71 -16.71
C LEU A 388 -5.44 8.34 -18.06
N GLU A 389 -4.86 9.49 -18.43
CA GLU A 389 -5.01 10.07 -19.76
C GLU A 389 -4.57 9.11 -20.88
N ILE A 390 -3.51 8.33 -20.65
CA ILE A 390 -3.03 7.33 -21.59
C ILE A 390 -4.05 6.18 -21.71
N ASN A 391 -4.62 5.74 -20.59
CA ASN A 391 -5.66 4.70 -20.58
C ASN A 391 -6.92 5.14 -21.35
N ILE A 392 -7.36 6.40 -21.18
CA ILE A 392 -8.49 6.97 -21.92
C ILE A 392 -8.25 6.94 -23.42
N LYS A 393 -7.03 7.28 -23.87
CA LYS A 393 -6.68 7.27 -25.29
C LYS A 393 -6.70 5.87 -25.87
N LYS A 394 -6.20 4.88 -25.10
CA LYS A 394 -6.09 3.47 -25.50
C LYS A 394 -7.41 2.71 -25.45
N ALA A 395 -8.43 3.18 -24.73
CA ALA A 395 -9.72 2.52 -24.65
C ALA A 395 -10.43 2.53 -26.01
N GLU A 396 -10.93 1.38 -26.45
CA GLU A 396 -11.59 1.20 -27.75
C GLU A 396 -13.01 0.67 -27.59
N THR A 397 -13.27 -0.11 -26.53
CA THR A 397 -14.57 -0.74 -26.31
C THR A 397 -15.44 0.07 -25.34
N LYS A 398 -16.78 -0.07 -25.47
CA LYS A 398 -17.72 0.52 -24.50
C LYS A 398 -17.44 0.09 -23.07
N GLN A 399 -17.05 -1.18 -22.87
CA GLN A 399 -16.76 -1.75 -21.55
C GLN A 399 -15.51 -1.14 -20.92
N GLU A 400 -14.45 -0.90 -21.69
CA GLU A 400 -13.25 -0.22 -21.20
C GLU A 400 -13.55 1.23 -20.80
N ILE A 401 -14.36 1.93 -21.61
CA ILE A 401 -14.74 3.32 -21.32
C ILE A 401 -15.64 3.41 -20.10
N GLU A 402 -16.61 2.49 -19.97
CA GLU A 402 -17.43 2.34 -18.77
C GLU A 402 -16.54 2.10 -17.54
N LYS A 403 -15.60 1.16 -17.62
CA LYS A 403 -14.64 0.90 -16.53
C LYS A 403 -13.88 2.16 -16.13
N ILE A 404 -13.39 2.95 -17.10
CA ILE A 404 -12.69 4.21 -16.83
C ILE A 404 -13.60 5.23 -16.13
N ILE A 405 -14.88 5.34 -16.52
CA ILE A 405 -15.85 6.21 -15.84
C ILE A 405 -15.98 5.82 -14.36
N TYR A 406 -16.14 4.51 -14.10
CA TYR A 406 -16.24 3.98 -12.74
C TYR A 406 -14.96 4.20 -11.92
N ASP A 407 -13.80 3.88 -12.48
CA ASP A 407 -12.50 4.07 -11.81
C ASP A 407 -12.23 5.54 -11.49
N PHE A 408 -12.51 6.46 -12.42
CA PHE A 408 -12.31 7.88 -12.21
C PHE A 408 -13.31 8.48 -11.22
N ARG A 409 -14.57 8.04 -11.25
CA ARG A 409 -15.58 8.40 -10.23
C ARG A 409 -15.14 7.94 -8.85
N TYR A 410 -14.73 6.68 -8.72
CA TYR A 410 -14.23 6.12 -7.48
C TYR A 410 -13.04 6.93 -6.95
N TYR A 411 -12.03 7.17 -7.80
CA TYR A 411 -10.87 8.01 -7.49
C TYR A 411 -11.26 9.42 -7.01
N SER A 412 -12.18 10.08 -7.71
CA SER A 412 -12.65 11.43 -7.37
C SER A 412 -13.29 11.51 -5.98
N LEU A 413 -13.85 10.39 -5.50
CA LEU A 413 -14.54 10.28 -4.22
C LEU A 413 -13.67 9.70 -3.08
N LEU A 414 -12.44 9.30 -3.37
CA LEU A 414 -11.45 8.92 -2.36
C LEU A 414 -11.09 10.11 -1.45
N GLN A 415 -10.81 9.80 -0.19
CA GLN A 415 -10.28 10.77 0.75
C GLN A 415 -8.83 11.11 0.39
N TYR A 416 -8.52 12.40 0.35
CA TYR A 416 -7.16 12.92 0.22
C TYR A 416 -6.54 13.15 1.60
N ASP A 417 -7.35 13.65 2.53
CA ASP A 417 -7.07 13.77 3.96
C ASP A 417 -8.40 13.58 4.75
N TYR A 418 -8.40 13.85 6.05
CA TYR A 418 -9.59 13.64 6.89
C TYR A 418 -10.76 14.60 6.58
N GLU A 419 -10.52 15.69 5.85
CA GLU A 419 -11.50 16.74 5.56
C GLU A 419 -11.91 16.76 4.09
N ARG A 420 -10.98 16.43 3.19
CA ARG A 420 -11.12 16.65 1.75
C ARG A 420 -11.05 15.34 0.98
N LYS A 421 -11.96 15.20 0.02
CA LYS A 421 -11.85 14.22 -1.08
C LYS A 421 -10.98 14.77 -2.20
N ILE A 422 -10.51 13.88 -3.07
CA ILE A 422 -9.69 14.24 -4.24
C ILE A 422 -10.34 15.34 -5.10
N LYS A 423 -11.63 15.22 -5.39
CA LYS A 423 -12.38 16.24 -6.16
C LYS A 423 -12.42 17.63 -5.53
N ASN A 424 -12.02 17.76 -4.25
CA ASN A 424 -12.03 19.00 -3.48
C ASN A 424 -10.61 19.58 -3.26
N VAL A 425 -9.56 18.97 -3.84
CA VAL A 425 -8.17 19.43 -3.73
C VAL A 425 -7.86 20.45 -4.81
N LYS A 426 -7.71 21.72 -4.41
CA LYS A 426 -7.54 22.87 -5.32
C LYS A 426 -6.38 22.68 -6.30
N GLU A 427 -5.27 22.11 -5.83
CA GLU A 427 -4.04 21.88 -6.59
C GLU A 427 -4.20 20.87 -7.73
N LEU A 428 -5.27 20.06 -7.68
CA LEU A 428 -5.61 19.02 -8.65
C LEU A 428 -6.79 19.38 -9.54
N ASN A 429 -7.56 20.43 -9.23
CA ASN A 429 -8.80 20.78 -9.95
C ASN A 429 -8.60 20.85 -11.47
N THR A 430 -7.58 21.57 -11.94
CA THR A 430 -7.31 21.71 -13.38
C THR A 430 -7.01 20.37 -14.05
N ASP A 431 -6.23 19.51 -13.38
CA ASP A 431 -5.88 18.18 -13.89
C ASP A 431 -7.10 17.26 -13.90
N ILE A 432 -7.92 17.29 -12.84
CA ILE A 432 -9.17 16.52 -12.71
C ILE A 432 -10.16 16.95 -13.80
N ASP A 433 -10.40 18.25 -13.98
CA ASP A 433 -11.32 18.78 -15.00
C ASP A 433 -10.88 18.39 -16.42
N LYS A 434 -9.57 18.44 -16.70
CA LYS A 434 -9.01 18.02 -17.98
C LYS A 434 -9.29 16.54 -18.25
N ILE A 435 -9.08 15.68 -17.26
CA ILE A 435 -9.33 14.24 -17.39
C ILE A 435 -10.81 13.94 -17.49
N ALA A 436 -11.65 14.54 -16.65
CA ALA A 436 -13.10 14.41 -16.68
C ALA A 436 -13.67 14.74 -18.07
N LYS A 437 -13.21 15.85 -18.68
CA LYS A 437 -13.63 16.24 -20.03
C LYS A 437 -13.25 15.19 -21.07
N LYS A 438 -12.01 14.70 -21.05
CA LYS A 438 -11.56 13.64 -21.96
C LYS A 438 -12.34 12.34 -21.82
N ILE A 439 -12.71 11.96 -20.59
CA ILE A 439 -13.54 10.76 -20.36
C ILE A 439 -14.92 10.97 -20.98
N ILE A 440 -15.55 12.12 -20.75
CA ILE A 440 -16.88 12.45 -21.30
C ILE A 440 -16.84 12.46 -22.82
N ASP A 441 -15.86 13.13 -23.42
CA ASP A 441 -15.71 13.19 -24.88
C ASP A 441 -15.59 11.77 -25.47
N LYS A 442 -14.70 10.95 -24.91
CA LYS A 442 -14.49 9.55 -25.32
C LYS A 442 -15.75 8.70 -25.13
N ALA A 443 -16.51 8.92 -24.05
CA ALA A 443 -17.76 8.21 -23.77
C ALA A 443 -18.87 8.57 -24.75
N ILE A 444 -18.99 9.84 -25.15
CA ILE A 444 -19.96 10.30 -26.16
C ILE A 444 -19.60 9.73 -27.54
N GLU A 445 -18.33 9.82 -27.95
CA GLU A 445 -17.83 9.26 -29.21
C GLU A 445 -18.21 7.78 -29.37
N ASN A 446 -18.17 7.04 -28.27
CA ASN A 446 -18.45 5.59 -28.24
C ASN A 446 -19.88 5.25 -27.80
N LYS A 447 -20.77 6.24 -27.67
CA LYS A 447 -22.18 6.05 -27.27
C LYS A 447 -22.33 5.26 -25.97
N VAL A 448 -21.49 5.58 -24.98
CA VAL A 448 -21.60 5.12 -23.58
C VAL A 448 -22.45 6.10 -22.77
N ILE A 449 -22.36 7.39 -23.10
CA ILE A 449 -23.17 8.48 -22.55
C ILE A 449 -23.76 9.27 -23.72
N GLU A 450 -25.01 9.72 -23.60
CA GLU A 450 -25.63 10.61 -24.59
C GLU A 450 -25.22 12.07 -24.36
N SER A 451 -25.01 12.82 -25.44
CA SER A 451 -24.91 14.28 -25.34
C SER A 451 -26.24 14.87 -24.87
N LEU A 452 -26.18 15.88 -24.01
CA LEU A 452 -27.35 16.58 -23.47
C LEU A 452 -27.50 18.00 -24.05
N SER A 453 -26.48 18.49 -24.74
CA SER A 453 -26.37 19.85 -25.28
C SER A 453 -25.37 19.89 -26.43
N SER A 454 -25.65 20.64 -27.49
CA SER A 454 -24.67 20.91 -28.56
C SER A 454 -23.62 21.95 -28.14
N ASP A 455 -23.89 22.76 -27.12
CA ASP A 455 -22.89 23.62 -26.47
C ASP A 455 -21.99 22.77 -25.55
N ASN A 456 -20.71 22.67 -25.91
CA ASN A 456 -19.72 21.81 -25.23
C ASN A 456 -19.55 22.15 -23.75
N ASP A 457 -19.56 23.43 -23.39
CA ASP A 457 -19.38 23.86 -22.00
C ASP A 457 -20.61 23.50 -21.16
N THR A 458 -21.82 23.78 -21.65
CA THR A 458 -23.08 23.35 -21.01
C THR A 458 -23.11 21.83 -20.85
N ASN A 459 -22.77 21.08 -21.90
CA ASN A 459 -22.77 19.62 -21.86
C ASN A 459 -21.83 19.08 -20.79
N TYR A 460 -20.58 19.58 -20.76
CA TYR A 460 -19.59 19.20 -19.74
C TYR A 460 -20.04 19.56 -18.32
N GLN A 461 -20.57 20.77 -18.09
CA GLN A 461 -21.02 21.21 -16.77
C GLN A 461 -22.13 20.32 -16.19
N ILE A 462 -22.97 19.73 -17.05
CA ILE A 462 -23.99 18.78 -16.65
C ILE A 462 -23.38 17.40 -16.41
N LEU A 463 -22.65 16.87 -17.39
CA LEU A 463 -22.17 15.48 -17.39
C LEU A 463 -21.05 15.21 -16.37
N LYS A 464 -20.22 16.20 -16.01
CA LYS A 464 -19.15 15.98 -15.01
C LYS A 464 -19.65 15.52 -13.65
N ASN A 465 -20.92 15.76 -13.33
CA ASN A 465 -21.49 15.39 -12.03
C ASN A 465 -21.60 13.87 -11.84
N ILE A 466 -21.51 13.06 -12.91
CA ILE A 466 -21.45 11.60 -12.80
C ILE A 466 -20.26 11.13 -11.97
N PHE A 467 -19.17 11.90 -11.95
CA PHE A 467 -17.96 11.57 -11.18
C PHE A 467 -18.08 11.94 -9.69
N HIS A 468 -19.16 12.62 -9.30
CA HIS A 468 -19.31 13.22 -7.98
C HIS A 468 -20.39 12.59 -7.11
N VAL A 469 -21.24 11.73 -7.70
CA VAL A 469 -22.38 11.07 -7.05
C VAL A 469 -21.99 9.73 -6.43
N ARG A 470 -22.71 9.34 -5.37
CA ARG A 470 -22.53 8.08 -4.63
C ARG A 470 -23.54 6.99 -4.99
N ILE A 471 -24.11 7.07 -6.19
CA ILE A 471 -25.00 6.06 -6.74
C ILE A 471 -24.19 4.78 -7.00
N ILE A 472 -24.67 3.61 -6.57
CA ILE A 472 -23.93 2.35 -6.76
C ILE A 472 -23.79 2.05 -8.26
N ARG A 473 -24.92 2.04 -8.97
CA ARG A 473 -25.04 1.65 -10.37
C ARG A 473 -25.39 2.86 -11.26
N LEU A 474 -24.42 3.37 -12.02
CA LEU A 474 -24.62 4.56 -12.87
C LEU A 474 -25.65 4.34 -13.98
N GLU A 475 -25.86 3.08 -14.39
CA GLU A 475 -26.82 2.71 -15.42
C GLU A 475 -28.27 2.95 -14.97
N ASP A 476 -28.51 2.95 -13.67
CA ASP A 476 -29.82 3.23 -13.06
C ASP A 476 -29.99 4.71 -12.74
N SER A 477 -28.99 5.55 -13.04
CA SER A 477 -29.01 6.97 -12.73
C SER A 477 -29.77 7.78 -13.78
N TYR A 478 -30.52 8.79 -13.33
CA TYR A 478 -31.24 9.74 -14.18
C TYR A 478 -30.89 11.20 -13.85
N LEU A 479 -30.84 12.03 -14.88
CA LEU A 479 -30.67 13.48 -14.80
C LEU A 479 -31.96 14.20 -15.18
N LYS A 480 -32.25 15.31 -14.53
CA LYS A 480 -33.35 16.21 -14.89
C LYS A 480 -32.92 17.66 -14.67
N ILE A 481 -33.10 18.49 -15.68
CA ILE A 481 -32.87 19.93 -15.55
C ILE A 481 -34.20 20.61 -15.24
N THR A 482 -34.23 21.41 -14.19
CA THR A 482 -35.39 22.18 -13.76
C THR A 482 -35.07 23.67 -13.75
N LYS A 483 -36.11 24.49 -13.96
CA LYS A 483 -36.03 25.94 -13.82
C LYS A 483 -36.94 26.35 -12.67
N GLU A 484 -36.38 26.99 -11.66
CA GLU A 484 -37.11 27.55 -10.54
C GLU A 484 -36.84 29.06 -10.50
N LYS A 485 -37.87 29.87 -10.77
CA LYS A 485 -37.73 31.31 -11.00
C LYS A 485 -36.69 31.58 -12.12
N ASP A 486 -35.62 32.31 -11.81
CA ASP A 486 -34.54 32.66 -12.76
C ASP A 486 -33.31 31.74 -12.67
N LYS A 487 -33.37 30.70 -11.83
CA LYS A 487 -32.27 29.76 -11.61
C LYS A 487 -32.53 28.40 -12.24
N TYR A 488 -31.45 27.74 -12.67
CA TYR A 488 -31.49 26.40 -13.23
C TYR A 488 -30.84 25.42 -12.27
N TYR A 489 -31.42 24.23 -12.18
CA TYR A 489 -30.94 23.18 -11.30
C TYR A 489 -30.85 21.86 -12.04
N LEU A 490 -29.70 21.20 -11.90
CA LEU A 490 -29.53 19.80 -12.24
C LEU A 490 -29.98 18.95 -11.04
N GLN A 491 -30.93 18.05 -11.26
CA GLN A 491 -31.34 17.03 -10.31
C GLN A 491 -30.83 15.68 -10.78
N ILE A 492 -30.21 14.92 -9.89
CA ILE A 492 -29.72 13.56 -10.12
C ILE A 492 -30.55 12.60 -9.28
N PHE A 493 -30.91 11.46 -9.87
CA PHE A 493 -31.73 10.43 -9.25
C PHE A 493 -31.05 9.07 -9.40
N ASP A 494 -31.14 8.26 -8.35
CA ASP A 494 -30.92 6.81 -8.41
C ASP A 494 -32.29 6.15 -8.62
N GLU A 495 -32.54 5.66 -9.84
CA GLU A 495 -33.88 5.28 -10.31
C GLU A 495 -34.93 6.39 -10.07
N ASN A 496 -35.74 6.22 -9.01
CA ASN A 496 -36.78 7.13 -8.58
C ASN A 496 -36.43 7.92 -7.32
N ILE A 497 -35.34 7.56 -6.65
CA ILE A 497 -34.86 8.19 -5.42
C ILE A 497 -34.06 9.44 -5.81
N PHE A 498 -34.35 10.56 -5.15
CA PHE A 498 -33.61 11.80 -5.35
C PHE A 498 -32.28 11.75 -4.61
N GLU A 499 -31.19 12.04 -5.32
CA GLU A 499 -29.83 12.01 -4.78
C GLU A 499 -29.28 13.41 -4.54
N GLU A 500 -29.24 14.25 -5.58
CA GLU A 500 -28.55 15.53 -5.51
C GLU A 500 -29.25 16.60 -6.35
N LYS A 501 -29.20 17.86 -5.89
CA LYS A 501 -29.64 19.06 -6.63
C LYS A 501 -28.53 20.09 -6.63
N ILE A 502 -28.10 20.48 -7.82
CA ILE A 502 -26.96 21.37 -8.05
C ILE A 502 -27.46 22.58 -8.85
N GLU A 503 -27.16 23.80 -8.38
CA GLU A 503 -27.41 25.01 -9.16
C GLU A 503 -26.43 25.07 -10.34
N ILE A 504 -26.96 25.26 -11.55
CA ILE A 504 -26.18 25.36 -12.78
C ILE A 504 -26.43 26.70 -13.46
N GLN A 505 -25.45 27.13 -14.26
CA GLN A 505 -25.64 28.28 -15.14
C GLN A 505 -26.76 28.01 -16.15
N LYS A 506 -27.36 29.08 -16.70
CA LYS A 506 -28.39 28.96 -17.72
C LYS A 506 -27.85 28.11 -18.89
N PRO A 507 -28.42 26.91 -19.12
CA PRO A 507 -27.90 26.01 -20.12
C PRO A 507 -28.20 26.55 -21.52
N LYS A 508 -27.26 26.37 -22.44
CA LYS A 508 -27.38 26.73 -23.86
C LYS A 508 -27.62 25.48 -24.68
N GLU A 509 -28.37 25.63 -25.78
CA GLU A 509 -28.53 24.59 -26.82
C GLU A 509 -28.83 23.17 -26.29
N LEU A 510 -29.72 23.06 -25.31
CA LEU A 510 -30.13 21.77 -24.75
C LEU A 510 -30.83 20.90 -25.79
N GLU A 511 -30.40 19.65 -25.90
CA GLU A 511 -31.04 18.62 -26.73
C GLU A 511 -32.13 17.85 -25.95
N ILE A 512 -32.24 18.12 -24.64
CA ILE A 512 -33.22 17.51 -23.76
C ILE A 512 -34.30 18.51 -23.32
N LYS A 513 -35.52 18.00 -23.12
CA LYS A 513 -36.62 18.81 -22.57
C LYS A 513 -36.41 19.06 -21.08
N LEU A 514 -36.61 20.31 -20.65
CA LEU A 514 -36.68 20.65 -19.23
C LEU A 514 -37.76 19.82 -18.51
N ASN A 515 -37.54 19.56 -17.23
CA ASN A 515 -38.40 18.79 -16.34
C ASN A 515 -38.62 17.31 -16.74
N LYS A 516 -37.86 16.78 -17.70
CA LYS A 516 -37.91 15.36 -18.08
C LYS A 516 -36.67 14.62 -17.58
N LYS A 517 -36.85 13.44 -16.98
CA LYS A 517 -35.75 12.53 -16.61
C LYS A 517 -35.10 11.96 -17.87
N ARG A 518 -33.78 11.83 -17.85
CA ARG A 518 -32.93 11.22 -18.88
C ARG A 518 -31.94 10.28 -18.23
N ALA A 519 -31.79 9.08 -18.77
CA ALA A 519 -30.75 8.15 -18.30
C ALA A 519 -29.37 8.78 -18.55
N ILE A 520 -28.44 8.55 -17.63
CA ILE A 520 -27.06 9.04 -17.73
C ILE A 520 -26.28 8.24 -18.77
N MET A 521 -26.43 6.92 -18.72
CA MET A 521 -25.69 5.99 -19.56
C MET A 521 -26.58 5.45 -20.69
N SER A 522 -26.00 5.21 -21.86
CA SER A 522 -26.67 4.70 -23.06
C SER A 522 -26.60 3.16 -23.11
N TYR A 523 -27.65 2.47 -22.65
CA TYR A 523 -27.80 1.01 -22.82
C TYR A 523 -28.93 0.65 -23.76
#